data_AF-A0A1V4VUP1-F1
#
_entry.id   AF-A0A1V4VUP1-F1
#
_cell.length_a   1.000
_cell.length_b   1.000
_cell.length_c   1.000
_cell.angle_alpha   90.00
_cell.angle_beta   90.00
_cell.angle_gamma   90.00
#
_symmetry.space_group_name_H-M   'P 1'
#
loop_
_entity.id
_entity.type
_entity.pdbx_description
1 polymer ?
#
loop_
_entity_poly.entity_id
_entity_poly.type
_entity_poly.pdbx_seq_one_letter_code
_entity_poly.pdbx_strand_id
1 'polypeptide(L)'
;MPRQNHPPHMLRCAYPAPYPAVRVTGPNRQYAELLLEDYAGVVSEITAINQYLYHYFTLEGINEEVADLEECISLVEMHHMELLAEAIKLLGVDPRYRVIRNNQEIYWNAAFVYYGYNVCDKLAADVAAEWAVLPPTAIINKGLVIHTLKNF
;
A
#
# COMPACT_ATOMS: atom_id res chain seq x y z
N MET A 1 15.77 7.99 -17.71
CA MET A 1 15.27 8.96 -16.71
C MET A 1 14.35 8.20 -15.77
N PRO A 2 14.40 8.40 -14.44
CA PRO A 2 13.37 7.86 -13.57
C PRO A 2 12.04 8.46 -14.05
N ARG A 3 11.05 7.62 -14.33
CA ARG A 3 9.73 8.12 -14.69
C ARG A 3 9.15 8.78 -13.45
N GLN A 4 8.96 10.09 -13.48
CA GLN A 4 8.04 10.74 -12.55
C GLN A 4 6.65 10.37 -13.02
N ASN A 5 6.11 9.27 -12.49
CA ASN A 5 4.82 8.75 -12.94
C ASN A 5 3.64 9.68 -12.55
N HIS A 6 3.83 10.55 -11.56
CA HIS A 6 2.76 11.38 -10.98
C HIS A 6 3.25 12.82 -10.81
N PRO A 7 2.49 13.84 -11.27
CA PRO A 7 2.88 15.23 -11.11
C PRO A 7 2.78 15.65 -9.62
N PRO A 8 3.61 16.59 -9.14
CA PRO A 8 3.70 16.94 -7.72
C PRO A 8 2.40 17.40 -7.05
N HIS A 9 1.44 17.87 -7.84
CA HIS A 9 0.13 18.32 -7.34
C HIS A 9 -0.87 17.19 -7.09
N MET A 10 -0.56 15.96 -7.49
CA MET A 10 -1.47 14.81 -7.40
C MET A 10 -1.44 14.13 -6.03
N LEU A 11 -0.37 14.34 -5.23
CA LEU A 11 -0.17 13.71 -3.92
C LEU A 11 -0.08 14.77 -2.81
N ARG A 12 -1.09 15.63 -2.67
CA ARG A 12 -1.03 16.80 -1.77
C ARG A 12 -0.89 16.43 -0.29
N CYS A 13 -1.39 15.25 0.07
CA CYS A 13 -1.35 14.68 1.41
C CYS A 13 -0.13 13.77 1.63
N ALA A 14 0.72 13.55 0.61
CA ALA A 14 1.93 12.77 0.80
C ALA A 14 2.96 13.51 1.66
N TYR A 15 3.79 12.74 2.34
CA TYR A 15 5.00 13.27 2.95
C TYR A 15 5.89 13.94 1.89
N PRO A 16 6.38 15.17 2.11
CA PRO A 16 6.99 15.98 1.05
C PRO A 16 8.37 15.48 0.59
N ALA A 17 9.00 14.54 1.31
CA ALA A 17 10.27 13.98 0.88
C ALA A 17 10.10 13.05 -0.32
N PRO A 18 11.08 13.03 -1.25
CA PRO A 18 11.01 12.13 -2.38
C PRO A 18 11.09 10.67 -1.92
N TYR A 19 10.32 9.81 -2.59
CA TYR A 19 10.46 8.37 -2.45
C TYR A 19 11.86 7.92 -2.91
N PRO A 20 12.46 6.92 -2.25
CA PRO A 20 13.73 6.36 -2.67
C PRO A 20 13.59 5.69 -4.05
N ALA A 21 14.66 5.69 -4.82
CA ALA A 21 14.70 4.90 -6.05
C ALA A 21 14.64 3.40 -5.70
N VAL A 22 13.72 2.67 -6.34
CA VAL A 22 13.60 1.22 -6.19
C VAL A 22 14.84 0.55 -6.81
N ARG A 23 15.56 -0.24 -6.00
CA ARG A 23 16.79 -0.93 -6.42
C ARG A 23 16.93 -2.28 -5.73
N VAL A 24 17.48 -3.25 -6.43
CA VAL A 24 17.80 -4.59 -5.91
C VAL A 24 19.20 -4.98 -6.35
N THR A 25 19.88 -5.85 -5.60
CA THR A 25 21.21 -6.37 -5.97
C THR A 25 21.15 -7.50 -7.00
N GLY A 26 19.99 -8.12 -7.16
CA GLY A 26 19.69 -9.17 -8.13
C GLY A 26 18.35 -9.86 -7.82
N PRO A 27 17.94 -10.83 -8.65
CA PRO A 27 16.72 -11.61 -8.41
C PRO A 27 16.76 -12.31 -7.05
N ASN A 28 15.67 -12.24 -6.29
CA ASN A 28 15.50 -12.96 -5.03
C ASN A 28 14.01 -13.21 -4.77
N ARG A 29 13.59 -14.45 -5.05
CA ARG A 29 12.19 -14.86 -4.94
C ARG A 29 11.64 -14.76 -3.51
N GLN A 30 12.42 -15.12 -2.49
CA GLN A 30 11.96 -15.04 -1.10
C GLN A 30 11.61 -13.60 -0.71
N TYR A 31 12.42 -12.63 -1.13
CA TYR A 31 12.13 -11.22 -0.85
C TYR A 31 10.92 -10.73 -1.63
N ALA A 32 10.74 -11.18 -2.88
CA ALA A 32 9.54 -10.85 -3.64
C ALA A 32 8.28 -11.41 -2.99
N GLU A 33 8.33 -12.64 -2.46
CA GLU A 33 7.22 -13.26 -1.73
C GLU A 33 6.86 -12.49 -0.45
N LEU A 34 7.85 -11.94 0.26
CA LEU A 34 7.59 -11.03 1.39
C LEU A 34 6.91 -9.74 0.94
N LEU A 35 7.40 -9.12 -0.14
CA LEU A 35 6.79 -7.88 -0.67
C LEU A 35 5.39 -8.11 -1.24
N LEU A 36 5.04 -9.33 -1.67
CA LEU A 36 3.68 -9.66 -2.10
C LEU A 36 2.66 -9.54 -0.95
N GLU A 37 3.07 -9.74 0.32
CA GLU A 37 2.19 -9.52 1.47
C GLU A 37 1.84 -8.03 1.62
N ASP A 38 2.83 -7.13 1.50
CA ASP A 38 2.60 -5.68 1.53
C ASP A 38 1.85 -5.19 0.28
N TYR A 39 1.99 -5.87 -0.85
CA TYR A 39 1.37 -5.51 -2.12
C TYR A 39 -0.09 -5.98 -2.26
N ALA A 40 -0.39 -7.22 -1.82
CA ALA A 40 -1.68 -7.88 -2.06
C ALA A 40 -2.18 -8.80 -0.93
N GLY A 41 -1.60 -8.68 0.27
CA GLY A 41 -2.08 -9.36 1.48
C GLY A 41 -3.36 -8.74 2.06
N VAL A 42 -3.72 -9.18 3.27
CA VAL A 42 -4.91 -8.67 3.99
C VAL A 42 -4.70 -7.20 4.37
N VAL A 43 -3.56 -6.90 5.00
CA VAL A 43 -3.10 -5.54 5.28
C VAL A 43 -2.04 -5.23 4.22
N SER A 44 -2.43 -4.51 3.18
CA SER A 44 -1.62 -4.27 1.97
C SER A 44 -2.04 -3.00 1.25
N GLU A 45 -1.24 -2.53 0.30
CA GLU A 45 -1.54 -1.29 -0.42
C GLU A 45 -2.82 -1.44 -1.25
N ILE A 46 -3.07 -2.58 -1.90
CA ILE A 46 -4.32 -2.77 -2.64
C ILE A 46 -5.54 -2.82 -1.71
N THR A 47 -5.42 -3.36 -0.50
CA THR A 47 -6.51 -3.27 0.49
C THR A 47 -6.74 -1.82 0.91
N ALA A 48 -5.68 -1.08 1.23
CA ALA A 48 -5.76 0.32 1.63
C ALA A 48 -6.38 1.19 0.54
N ILE A 49 -5.92 1.07 -0.72
CA ILE A 49 -6.49 1.78 -1.88
C ILE A 49 -8.01 1.55 -1.96
N ASN A 50 -8.46 0.30 -1.88
CA ASN A 50 -9.89 -0.01 -2.02
C ASN A 50 -10.71 0.43 -0.79
N GLN A 51 -10.11 0.44 0.40
CA GLN A 51 -10.74 0.94 1.62
C GLN A 51 -10.92 2.46 1.54
N TYR A 52 -9.85 3.20 1.27
CA TYR A 52 -9.89 4.65 1.10
C TYR A 52 -10.85 5.09 0.00
N LEU A 53 -10.84 4.42 -1.17
CA LEU A 53 -11.81 4.69 -2.23
C LEU A 53 -13.26 4.45 -1.78
N TYR A 54 -13.53 3.35 -1.07
CA TYR A 54 -14.89 3.12 -0.56
C TYR A 54 -15.30 4.17 0.48
N HIS A 55 -14.39 4.56 1.38
CA HIS A 55 -14.64 5.62 2.35
C HIS A 55 -14.93 6.95 1.64
N TYR A 56 -14.11 7.35 0.67
CA TYR A 56 -14.37 8.50 -0.20
C TYR A 56 -15.79 8.48 -0.81
N PHE A 57 -16.15 7.42 -1.52
CA PHE A 57 -17.46 7.32 -2.19
C PHE A 57 -18.66 7.33 -1.23
N THR A 58 -18.46 6.93 0.03
CA THR A 58 -19.54 6.87 1.03
C THR A 58 -19.58 8.06 1.97
N LEU A 59 -18.54 8.90 1.96
CA LEU A 59 -18.45 10.11 2.75
C LEU A 59 -18.69 11.39 1.92
N GLU A 60 -18.63 11.31 0.59
CA GLU A 60 -19.11 12.37 -0.30
C GLU A 60 -20.57 12.76 0.05
N GLY A 61 -20.85 14.05 0.18
CA GLY A 61 -22.15 14.57 0.63
C GLY A 61 -22.44 14.42 2.14
N ILE A 62 -21.59 13.70 2.90
CA ILE A 62 -21.67 13.61 4.38
C ILE A 62 -20.60 14.50 5.02
N ASN A 63 -19.36 14.38 4.56
CA ASN A 63 -18.23 15.18 5.01
C ASN A 63 -17.19 15.29 3.88
N GLU A 64 -17.29 16.36 3.10
CA GLU A 64 -16.44 16.60 1.91
C GLU A 64 -14.95 16.70 2.26
N GLU A 65 -14.60 17.33 3.39
CA GLU A 65 -13.19 17.48 3.79
C GLU A 65 -12.54 16.13 4.07
N VAL A 66 -13.27 15.23 4.73
CA VAL A 66 -12.79 13.87 4.98
C VAL A 66 -12.75 13.09 3.67
N ALA A 67 -13.81 13.16 2.86
CA ALA A 67 -13.87 12.46 1.58
C ALA A 67 -12.68 12.82 0.66
N ASP A 68 -12.39 14.11 0.51
CA ASP A 68 -11.24 14.61 -0.27
C ASP A 68 -9.89 14.08 0.27
N LEU A 69 -9.78 13.95 1.60
CA LEU A 69 -8.59 13.38 2.23
C LEU A 69 -8.47 11.87 1.93
N GLU A 70 -9.55 11.10 2.02
CA GLU A 70 -9.55 9.67 1.68
C GLU A 70 -9.14 9.45 0.20
N GLU A 71 -9.69 10.25 -0.72
CA GLU A 71 -9.30 10.19 -2.14
C GLU A 71 -7.79 10.46 -2.29
N CYS A 72 -7.30 11.53 -1.64
CA CYS A 72 -5.89 11.88 -1.71
C CYS A 72 -4.98 10.74 -1.19
N ILE A 73 -5.31 10.14 -0.04
CA ILE A 73 -4.53 9.04 0.53
C ILE A 73 -4.58 7.82 -0.39
N SER A 74 -5.72 7.54 -1.04
CA SER A 74 -5.81 6.44 -2.02
C SER A 74 -4.80 6.60 -3.18
N LEU A 75 -4.53 7.84 -3.62
CA LEU A 75 -3.51 8.12 -4.64
C LEU A 75 -2.09 7.90 -4.11
N VAL A 76 -1.83 8.20 -2.83
CA VAL A 76 -0.56 7.91 -2.16
C VAL A 76 -0.32 6.40 -2.12
N GLU A 77 -1.33 5.62 -1.74
CA GLU A 77 -1.22 4.17 -1.68
C GLU A 77 -1.08 3.53 -3.08
N MET A 78 -1.71 4.11 -4.12
CA MET A 78 -1.43 3.71 -5.50
C MET A 78 0.05 3.90 -5.85
N HIS A 79 0.67 4.99 -5.41
CA HIS A 79 2.09 5.21 -5.65
C HIS A 79 2.98 4.22 -4.87
N HIS A 80 2.66 3.92 -3.60
CA HIS A 80 3.34 2.86 -2.84
C HIS A 80 3.25 1.51 -3.56
N MET A 81 2.06 1.18 -4.08
CA MET A 81 1.82 -0.03 -4.85
C MET A 81 2.66 -0.10 -6.13
N GLU A 82 2.88 1.02 -6.84
CA GLU A 82 3.80 1.08 -7.98
C GLU A 82 5.25 0.74 -7.58
N LEU A 83 5.73 1.28 -6.46
CA LEU A 83 7.08 1.04 -5.95
C LEU A 83 7.29 -0.43 -5.58
N LEU A 84 6.29 -1.04 -4.93
CA LEU A 84 6.31 -2.47 -4.61
C LEU A 84 6.27 -3.33 -5.87
N ALA A 85 5.41 -3.01 -6.84
CA ALA A 85 5.34 -3.73 -8.11
C ALA A 85 6.68 -3.68 -8.87
N GLU A 86 7.34 -2.51 -8.90
CA GLU A 86 8.67 -2.37 -9.49
C GLU A 86 9.68 -3.26 -8.76
N ALA A 87 9.70 -3.25 -7.43
CA ALA A 87 10.61 -4.06 -6.63
C ALA A 87 10.40 -5.56 -6.86
N ILE A 88 9.15 -6.04 -6.82
CA ILE A 88 8.77 -7.44 -7.05
C ILE A 88 9.22 -7.90 -8.45
N LYS A 89 9.01 -7.06 -9.47
CA LYS A 89 9.48 -7.35 -10.84
C LYS A 89 10.99 -7.45 -10.94
N LEU A 90 11.72 -6.51 -10.32
CA LEU A 90 13.19 -6.53 -10.29
C LEU A 90 13.74 -7.75 -9.54
N LEU A 91 13.03 -8.23 -8.52
CA LEU A 91 13.36 -9.46 -7.80
C LEU A 91 13.02 -10.74 -8.57
N GLY A 92 12.41 -10.63 -9.75
CA GLY A 92 12.14 -11.74 -10.67
C GLY A 92 10.79 -12.44 -10.48
N VAL A 93 9.81 -11.77 -9.85
CA VAL A 93 8.46 -12.31 -9.66
C VAL A 93 7.42 -11.42 -10.35
N ASP A 94 6.35 -12.03 -10.85
CA ASP A 94 5.21 -11.35 -11.44
C ASP A 94 4.27 -10.80 -10.34
N PRO A 95 4.05 -9.47 -10.25
CA PRO A 95 3.26 -8.82 -9.20
C PRO A 95 1.75 -8.97 -9.44
N ARG A 96 1.29 -10.22 -9.50
CA ARG A 96 -0.14 -10.55 -9.46
C ARG A 96 -0.72 -10.18 -8.09
N TYR A 97 -2.00 -9.84 -8.04
CA TYR A 97 -2.72 -9.54 -6.78
C TYR A 97 -2.95 -10.81 -5.95
N ARG A 98 -1.87 -11.36 -5.42
CA ARG A 98 -1.85 -12.60 -4.65
C ARG A 98 -0.66 -12.60 -3.70
N VAL A 99 -0.78 -13.38 -2.64
CA VAL A 99 0.35 -13.79 -1.79
C VAL A 99 0.73 -15.23 -2.08
N ILE A 100 1.92 -15.64 -1.61
CA ILE A 100 2.37 -17.04 -1.65
C ILE A 100 2.58 -17.52 -0.22
N ARG A 101 1.73 -18.44 0.24
CA ARG A 101 1.85 -19.07 1.56
C ARG A 101 1.89 -20.58 1.39
N ASN A 102 2.91 -21.23 1.97
CA ASN A 102 3.10 -22.68 1.83
C ASN A 102 3.07 -23.16 0.37
N ASN A 103 3.68 -22.40 -0.53
CA ASN A 103 3.70 -22.66 -1.98
C ASN A 103 2.32 -22.66 -2.67
N GLN A 104 1.30 -22.06 -2.05
CA GLN A 104 -0.02 -21.85 -2.62
C GLN A 104 -0.26 -20.38 -2.92
N GLU A 105 -0.92 -20.11 -4.04
CA GLU A 105 -1.36 -18.76 -4.41
C GLU A 105 -2.68 -18.44 -3.73
N ILE A 106 -2.74 -17.33 -3.00
CA ILE A 106 -3.98 -16.82 -2.41
C ILE A 106 -4.21 -15.44 -3.00
N TYR A 107 -5.25 -15.32 -3.83
CA TYR A 107 -5.58 -14.07 -4.49
C TYR A 107 -6.24 -13.09 -3.53
N TRP A 108 -5.90 -11.82 -3.68
CA TRP A 108 -6.58 -10.74 -3.02
C TRP A 108 -8.06 -10.74 -3.40
N ASN A 109 -8.92 -10.41 -2.44
CA ASN A 109 -10.34 -10.26 -2.69
C ASN A 109 -10.93 -9.15 -1.81
N ALA A 110 -12.06 -8.61 -2.25
CA ALA A 110 -12.70 -7.45 -1.63
C ALA A 110 -13.17 -7.69 -0.18
N ALA A 111 -13.21 -8.95 0.32
CA ALA A 111 -13.54 -9.20 1.72
C ALA A 111 -12.44 -8.76 2.70
N PHE A 112 -11.25 -8.38 2.21
CA PHE A 112 -10.21 -7.77 3.05
C PHE A 112 -10.46 -6.29 3.33
N VAL A 113 -11.32 -5.64 2.56
CA VAL A 113 -11.67 -4.23 2.74
C VAL A 113 -12.57 -4.09 3.97
N TYR A 114 -12.20 -3.21 4.90
CA TYR A 114 -13.12 -2.78 5.95
C TYR A 114 -13.99 -1.64 5.42
N TYR A 115 -15.30 -1.90 5.30
CA TYR A 115 -16.22 -0.91 4.73
C TYR A 115 -16.67 0.15 5.75
N GLY A 116 -16.72 -0.19 7.05
CA GLY A 116 -17.15 0.70 8.11
C GLY A 116 -18.60 1.22 8.00
N TYR A 117 -19.05 1.95 9.03
CA TYR A 117 -20.46 2.38 9.15
C TYR A 117 -20.65 3.90 9.26
N ASN A 118 -19.76 4.61 9.94
CA ASN A 118 -19.82 6.06 10.13
C ASN A 118 -18.42 6.68 10.04
N VAL A 119 -18.34 8.00 9.98
CA VAL A 119 -17.06 8.75 9.82
C VAL A 119 -16.02 8.32 10.84
N CYS A 120 -16.35 8.29 12.14
CA CYS A 120 -15.39 7.98 13.19
C CYS A 120 -14.88 6.53 13.12
N ASP A 121 -15.76 5.59 12.77
CA ASP A 121 -15.42 4.18 12.61
C ASP A 121 -14.50 3.94 11.41
N LYS A 122 -14.78 4.59 10.28
CA LYS A 122 -13.94 4.54 9.07
C LYS A 122 -12.53 5.08 9.36
N LEU A 123 -12.45 6.30 9.88
CA LEU A 123 -11.17 6.93 10.24
C LEU A 123 -10.39 6.13 11.29
N ALA A 124 -11.07 5.53 12.28
CA ALA A 124 -10.42 4.68 13.25
C ALA A 124 -9.85 3.40 12.61
N ALA A 125 -10.55 2.81 11.63
CA ALA A 125 -10.06 1.67 10.88
C ALA A 125 -8.87 2.04 9.98
N ASP A 126 -8.90 3.20 9.35
CA ASP A 126 -7.80 3.71 8.51
C ASP A 126 -6.53 3.92 9.34
N VAL A 127 -6.64 4.64 10.47
CA VAL A 127 -5.53 4.79 11.41
C VAL A 127 -5.05 3.43 11.93
N ALA A 128 -5.97 2.52 12.29
CA ALA A 128 -5.57 1.20 12.77
C ALA A 128 -4.84 0.39 11.69
N ALA A 129 -5.24 0.50 10.42
CA ALA A 129 -4.58 -0.18 9.31
C ALA A 129 -3.14 0.30 9.14
N GLU A 130 -2.88 1.61 9.21
CA GLU A 130 -1.52 2.15 9.11
C GLU A 130 -0.61 1.68 10.25
N TRP A 131 -1.17 1.52 11.46
CA TRP A 131 -0.43 1.00 12.61
C TRP A 131 -0.28 -0.52 12.56
N ALA A 132 -1.24 -1.23 11.97
CA ALA A 132 -1.22 -2.68 11.79
C ALA A 132 -0.21 -3.14 10.73
N VAL A 133 0.28 -2.23 9.87
CA VAL A 133 1.45 -2.43 9.00
C VAL A 133 2.77 -2.53 9.82
N LEU A 134 2.75 -2.27 11.13
CA LEU A 134 3.89 -2.43 12.03
C LEU A 134 3.93 -3.76 12.84
N PRO A 135 3.62 -4.98 12.34
CA PRO A 135 3.94 -6.18 13.09
C PRO A 135 5.46 -6.45 13.02
N PRO A 136 6.06 -7.04 14.06
CA PRO A 136 7.51 -7.31 14.16
C PRO A 136 8.13 -8.13 13.03
N THR A 137 7.32 -8.82 12.21
CA THR A 137 7.79 -9.61 11.06
C THR A 137 8.38 -8.75 9.95
N ALA A 138 7.92 -7.50 9.80
CA ALA A 138 8.56 -6.55 8.90
C ALA A 138 9.96 -6.20 9.43
N ILE A 139 10.13 -5.95 10.73
CA ILE A 139 11.40 -5.44 11.28
C ILE A 139 12.50 -6.50 11.35
N ILE A 140 12.16 -7.79 11.54
CA ILE A 140 13.16 -8.80 11.91
C ILE A 140 14.00 -9.35 10.72
N ASN A 141 13.64 -9.06 9.46
CA ASN A 141 14.41 -9.54 8.30
C ASN A 141 14.98 -8.43 7.38
N LYS A 142 14.89 -7.16 7.79
CA LYS A 142 15.23 -6.00 6.94
C LYS A 142 16.73 -5.69 6.94
N GLY A 143 17.49 -6.53 6.24
CA GLY A 143 18.60 -6.03 5.45
C GLY A 143 18.07 -5.07 4.37
N LEU A 144 18.06 -3.78 4.68
CA LEU A 144 18.15 -2.64 3.76
C LEU A 144 16.95 -2.20 2.89
N VAL A 145 15.86 -2.95 2.68
CA VAL A 145 14.91 -2.55 1.60
C VAL A 145 13.62 -1.84 2.04
N ILE A 146 13.06 -2.16 3.21
CA ILE A 146 11.63 -1.86 3.47
C ILE A 146 11.44 -0.81 4.58
N HIS A 147 12.50 -0.14 5.04
CA HIS A 147 12.36 0.98 6.00
C HIS A 147 12.22 2.34 5.28
N THR A 148 12.15 2.33 3.94
CA THR A 148 12.29 3.55 3.13
C THR A 148 11.07 3.84 2.25
N LEU A 149 10.06 2.96 2.20
CA LEU A 149 8.91 3.12 1.29
C LEU A 149 7.64 3.69 1.95
N LYS A 150 7.51 3.60 3.28
CA LYS A 150 6.41 4.22 4.03
C LYS A 150 6.97 5.36 4.88
N ASN A 151 7.31 6.47 4.24
CA ASN A 151 7.52 7.72 4.97
C ASN A 151 6.13 8.31 5.20
N PHE A 152 5.54 8.04 6.37
CA PHE A 152 4.48 8.89 6.92
C PHE A 152 5.07 10.25 7.32
#